data_AF-A0A3M1BID4-F1
#
_entry.id   AF-A0A3M1BID4-F1
#
_cell.length_a   1.000
_cell.length_b   1.000
_cell.length_c   1.000
_cell.angle_alpha   90.00
_cell.angle_beta   90.00
_cell.angle_gamma   90.00
#
_symmetry.space_group_name_H-M   'P 1'
#
loop_
_entity.id
_entity.type
_entity.pdbx_description
1 polymer ?
#
loop_
_entity_poly.entity_id
_entity_poly.type
_entity_poly.pdbx_seq_one_letter_code
_entity_poly.pdbx_strand_id
1 'polypeptide(L)'
;MCSRLALLVCSLALYVLTSACRLAGAPVATLIPTASPLPSATAIPPSPTPDERIWGIVLLSENETLPLRAAPTDEAEVVAELPAQTVGLRLRGEERSWRQVLTPDGLSGWMPARYLTELVPAAQFCGDERVAELLHRFSAAVQQRDGDALQALVSPAHGLTVRINWW
;
A
#
# COMPACT_ATOMS: atom_id res chain seq x y z
N MET A 1 35.31 -47.15 16.68
CA MET A 1 36.33 -46.95 17.74
C MET A 1 36.41 -45.45 17.99
N CYS A 2 36.17 -44.81 19.14
CA CYS A 2 35.87 -45.16 20.53
C CYS A 2 35.24 -43.85 21.12
N SER A 3 33.97 -43.81 21.55
CA SER A 3 33.52 -43.86 22.97
C SER A 3 34.13 -42.74 23.85
N ARG A 4 33.39 -41.88 24.57
CA ARG A 4 32.34 -42.20 25.55
C ARG A 4 31.41 -41.02 25.84
N LEU A 5 30.13 -41.36 25.75
CA LEU A 5 28.97 -40.78 26.41
C LEU A 5 29.04 -41.07 27.93
N ALA A 6 28.34 -40.23 28.72
CA ALA A 6 27.46 -40.62 29.83
C ALA A 6 27.85 -40.23 31.27
N LEU A 7 26.86 -39.59 31.93
CA LEU A 7 26.47 -39.72 33.34
C LEU A 7 27.33 -38.94 34.37
N LEU A 8 26.81 -38.30 35.43
CA LEU A 8 25.61 -38.58 36.19
C LEU A 8 25.03 -37.30 36.81
N VAL A 9 23.71 -37.21 36.67
CA VAL A 9 22.74 -36.47 37.49
C VAL A 9 22.83 -36.93 38.96
N CYS A 10 22.30 -36.10 39.87
CA CYS A 10 21.75 -36.46 41.19
C CYS A 10 22.72 -36.47 42.39
N SER A 11 22.52 -35.54 43.34
CA SER A 11 21.84 -35.85 44.64
C SER A 11 22.33 -35.02 45.83
N LEU A 12 21.38 -34.29 46.43
CA LEU A 12 21.08 -34.16 47.87
C LEU A 12 22.18 -33.62 48.82
N ALA A 13 22.06 -32.41 49.39
CA ALA A 13 21.15 -31.93 50.44
C ALA A 13 21.76 -31.95 51.87
N LEU A 14 21.60 -30.79 52.56
CA LEU A 14 21.66 -30.51 54.01
C LEU A 14 23.04 -30.40 54.73
N TYR A 15 23.43 -29.21 55.23
CA TYR A 15 23.17 -28.75 56.63
C TYR A 15 23.83 -27.39 56.97
N VAL A 16 22.97 -26.39 57.23
CA VAL A 16 22.95 -25.29 58.25
C VAL A 16 24.24 -24.89 59.00
N LEU A 17 24.57 -23.58 59.03
CA LEU A 17 24.67 -22.74 60.27
C LEU A 17 25.17 -21.29 60.02
N THR A 18 24.30 -20.35 60.41
CA THR A 18 24.55 -19.05 61.07
C THR A 18 25.64 -18.11 60.56
N SER A 19 25.21 -16.98 60.02
CA SER A 19 25.81 -15.69 60.38
C SER A 19 24.79 -14.56 60.24
N ALA A 20 24.33 -14.09 61.40
CA ALA A 20 23.71 -12.78 61.52
C ALA A 20 24.79 -11.73 61.27
N CYS A 21 24.61 -10.88 60.25
CA CYS A 21 25.31 -9.61 60.19
C CYS A 21 24.34 -8.51 59.78
N ARG A 22 24.50 -7.38 60.46
CA ARG A 22 23.51 -6.33 60.71
C ARG A 22 23.11 -5.61 59.43
N LEU A 23 21.80 -5.43 59.27
CA LEU A 23 21.22 -4.43 58.38
C LEU A 23 21.58 -3.03 58.90
N ALA A 24 22.63 -2.44 58.34
CA ALA A 24 22.79 -1.00 58.34
C ALA A 24 21.82 -0.46 57.27
N GLY A 25 20.75 0.21 57.71
CA GLY A 25 19.80 0.86 56.82
C GLY A 25 20.49 1.97 56.02
N ALA A 26 20.74 1.71 54.75
CA ALA A 26 21.01 2.75 53.77
C ALA A 26 19.65 3.30 53.28
N PRO A 27 19.50 4.63 53.12
CA PRO A 27 18.28 5.20 52.55
C PRO A 27 18.12 4.70 51.12
N VAL A 28 17.01 4.00 50.87
CA VAL A 28 16.60 3.58 49.52
C VAL A 28 16.30 4.85 48.73
N ALA A 29 17.26 5.28 47.92
CA ALA A 29 16.98 6.22 46.85
C ALA A 29 16.05 5.52 45.86
N THR A 30 14.79 5.94 45.83
CA THR A 30 13.80 5.46 44.88
C THR A 30 14.20 5.91 43.48
N LEU A 31 14.91 5.07 42.74
CA LEU A 31 15.15 5.29 41.31
C LEU A 31 13.81 5.08 40.60
N ILE A 32 13.21 6.17 40.15
CA ILE A 32 12.07 6.14 39.24
C ILE A 32 12.58 5.49 37.94
N PRO A 33 11.96 4.41 37.44
CA PRO A 33 12.32 3.88 36.15
C PRO A 33 11.98 4.94 35.08
N THR A 34 13.02 5.50 34.47
CA THR A 34 12.88 6.33 33.28
C THR A 34 12.27 5.48 32.17
N ALA A 35 10.99 5.71 31.89
CA ALA A 35 10.32 5.09 30.75
C ALA A 35 11.07 5.47 29.48
N SER A 36 11.63 4.48 28.78
CA SER A 36 12.18 4.66 27.44
C SER A 36 11.08 5.24 26.54
N PRO A 37 11.33 6.31 25.76
CA PRO A 37 10.34 6.79 24.82
C PRO A 37 10.01 5.67 23.82
N LEU A 38 8.73 5.36 23.71
CA LEU A 38 8.20 4.47 22.67
C LEU A 38 8.61 5.05 21.32
N PRO A 39 9.10 4.26 20.34
CA PRO A 39 9.35 4.77 19.00
C PRO A 39 8.08 5.46 18.52
N SER A 40 8.18 6.76 18.23
CA SER A 40 7.09 7.52 17.63
C SER A 40 6.72 6.82 16.33
N ALA A 41 5.50 6.32 16.24
CA ALA A 41 4.96 5.84 14.99
C ALA A 41 5.06 6.99 13.98
N THR A 42 5.90 6.82 12.96
CA THR A 42 5.95 7.75 11.83
C THR A 42 4.54 7.85 11.27
N ALA A 43 3.94 9.04 11.39
CA ALA A 43 2.64 9.29 10.80
C ALA A 43 2.73 8.98 9.31
N ILE A 44 1.87 8.07 8.83
CA ILE A 44 1.67 7.84 7.41
C ILE A 44 1.21 9.19 6.83
N PRO A 45 1.83 9.70 5.74
CA PRO A 45 1.41 10.95 5.12
C PRO A 45 -0.09 10.88 4.78
N PRO A 46 -0.85 11.98 4.90
CA PRO A 46 -2.27 11.97 4.59
C PRO A 46 -2.47 11.50 3.15
N SER A 47 -3.26 10.45 2.97
CA SER A 47 -3.75 10.05 1.65
C SER A 47 -4.55 11.22 1.08
N PRO A 48 -4.37 11.58 -0.21
CA PRO A 48 -5.13 12.68 -0.80
C PRO A 48 -6.63 12.44 -0.59
N THR A 49 -7.31 13.47 -0.12
CA THR A 49 -8.75 13.51 0.10
C THR A 49 -9.45 13.00 -1.18
N PRO A 50 -10.46 12.11 -1.10
CA PRO A 50 -11.06 11.48 -2.28
C PRO A 50 -11.55 12.43 -3.38
N ASP A 51 -11.85 13.68 -3.03
CA ASP A 51 -12.42 14.68 -3.94
C ASP A 51 -11.42 15.37 -4.87
N GLU A 52 -10.11 15.09 -4.76
CA GLU A 52 -9.08 15.69 -5.63
C GLU A 52 -8.54 14.71 -6.70
N ARG A 53 -8.98 13.44 -6.67
CA ARG A 53 -8.54 12.47 -7.68
C ARG A 53 -9.11 12.83 -9.05
N ILE A 54 -8.20 13.11 -9.98
CA ILE A 54 -8.52 13.26 -11.40
C ILE A 54 -8.41 11.91 -12.09
N TRP A 55 -9.24 11.72 -13.11
CA TRP A 55 -9.33 10.46 -13.84
C TRP A 55 -9.12 10.71 -15.34
N GLY A 56 -8.64 9.67 -16.02
CA GLY A 56 -8.45 9.64 -17.45
C GLY A 56 -9.13 8.43 -18.08
N ILE A 57 -9.45 8.56 -19.36
CA ILE A 57 -9.92 7.45 -20.18
C ILE A 57 -8.71 6.59 -20.60
N VAL A 58 -8.86 5.26 -20.52
CA VAL A 58 -7.85 4.27 -20.90
C VAL A 58 -8.49 3.12 -21.66
N LEU A 59 -7.68 2.26 -22.27
CA LEU A 59 -8.11 1.06 -23.02
C LEU A 59 -8.93 1.36 -24.30
N LEU A 60 -8.71 2.52 -24.89
CA LEU A 60 -9.20 2.88 -26.23
C LEU A 60 -8.01 3.22 -27.15
N SER A 61 -8.21 3.02 -28.45
CA SER A 61 -7.29 3.43 -29.51
C SER A 61 -7.44 4.93 -29.79
N GLU A 62 -6.42 5.58 -30.38
CA GLU A 62 -6.38 7.05 -30.53
C GLU A 62 -7.59 7.67 -31.27
N ASN A 63 -8.21 6.92 -32.18
CA ASN A 63 -9.35 7.39 -32.98
C ASN A 63 -10.70 6.88 -32.46
N GLU A 64 -10.73 6.19 -31.32
CA GLU A 64 -11.97 5.72 -30.71
C GLU A 64 -12.54 6.75 -29.73
N THR A 65 -13.86 6.75 -29.63
CA THR A 65 -14.61 7.53 -28.66
C THR A 65 -15.33 6.61 -27.69
N LEU A 66 -15.55 7.09 -26.48
CA LEU A 66 -16.30 6.40 -25.44
C LEU A 66 -17.57 7.18 -25.11
N PRO A 67 -18.77 6.56 -25.22
CA PRO A 67 -20.02 7.27 -24.96
C PRO A 67 -20.19 7.55 -23.47
N LEU A 68 -20.51 8.82 -23.17
CA LEU A 68 -21.00 9.28 -21.89
C LEU A 68 -22.52 9.16 -21.88
N ARG A 69 -23.09 8.38 -20.96
CA ARG A 69 -24.51 8.02 -20.97
C ARG A 69 -25.33 8.73 -19.89
N ALA A 70 -26.64 8.86 -20.12
CA ALA A 70 -27.55 9.48 -19.16
C ALA A 70 -27.83 8.61 -17.92
N ALA A 71 -27.68 7.29 -18.03
CA ALA A 71 -27.91 6.32 -16.96
C ALA A 71 -26.87 5.17 -17.02
N PRO A 72 -26.67 4.41 -15.91
CA PRO A 72 -25.67 3.34 -15.82
C PRO A 72 -26.13 2.04 -16.51
N THR A 73 -26.49 2.12 -17.78
CA THR A 73 -26.90 0.98 -18.60
C THR A 73 -26.49 1.19 -20.06
N ASP A 74 -26.26 0.11 -20.79
CA ASP A 74 -25.75 0.16 -22.16
C ASP A 74 -26.79 0.69 -23.16
N GLU A 75 -28.07 0.65 -22.82
CA GLU A 75 -29.20 1.14 -23.60
C GLU A 75 -29.54 2.61 -23.34
N ALA A 76 -28.87 3.25 -22.37
CA ALA A 76 -29.12 4.64 -22.04
C ALA A 76 -28.69 5.58 -23.16
N GLU A 77 -29.41 6.69 -23.31
CA GLU A 77 -29.08 7.75 -24.24
C GLU A 77 -27.65 8.24 -24.06
N VAL A 78 -26.96 8.48 -25.17
CA VAL A 78 -25.62 9.03 -25.21
C VAL A 78 -25.72 10.55 -25.14
N VAL A 79 -25.22 11.11 -24.05
CA VAL A 79 -25.19 12.56 -23.78
C VAL A 79 -24.02 13.22 -24.52
N ALA A 80 -22.89 12.52 -24.64
CA ALA A 80 -21.71 12.99 -25.36
C ALA A 80 -20.81 11.81 -25.75
N GLU A 81 -19.90 12.03 -26.69
CA GLU A 81 -18.81 11.11 -27.00
C GLU A 81 -17.47 11.72 -26.59
N LEU A 82 -16.69 10.99 -25.79
CA LEU A 82 -15.41 11.46 -25.28
C LEU A 82 -14.25 10.76 -26.00
N PRO A 83 -13.26 11.51 -26.52
CA PRO A 83 -12.06 10.93 -27.13
C PRO A 83 -11.24 10.09 -26.14
N ALA A 84 -10.48 9.10 -26.65
CA ALA A 84 -9.64 8.21 -25.85
C ALA A 84 -8.65 8.91 -24.91
N GLN A 85 -8.15 10.10 -25.29
CA GLN A 85 -7.19 10.91 -24.54
C GLN A 85 -7.82 11.86 -23.52
N THR A 86 -9.13 11.75 -23.24
CA THR A 86 -9.80 12.63 -22.29
C THR A 86 -9.26 12.41 -20.87
N VAL A 87 -8.86 13.51 -20.22
CA VAL A 87 -8.32 13.54 -18.86
C VAL A 87 -9.01 14.63 -18.03
N GLY A 88 -8.78 14.61 -16.71
CA GLY A 88 -9.36 15.60 -15.80
C GLY A 88 -10.82 15.32 -15.43
N LEU A 89 -11.27 14.08 -15.62
CA LEU A 89 -12.58 13.63 -15.18
C LEU A 89 -12.62 13.57 -13.65
N ARG A 90 -13.76 13.94 -13.05
CA ARG A 90 -13.99 13.77 -11.61
C ARG A 90 -15.12 12.78 -11.38
N LEU A 91 -14.95 11.85 -10.44
CA LEU A 91 -16.02 10.93 -10.08
C LEU A 91 -17.04 11.62 -9.17
N ARG A 92 -18.32 11.36 -9.39
CA ARG A 92 -19.45 11.89 -8.61
C ARG A 92 -20.29 10.79 -7.97
N GLY A 93 -20.21 9.58 -8.48
CA GLY A 93 -21.00 8.45 -8.02
C GLY A 93 -20.50 7.13 -8.59
N GLU A 94 -20.98 6.04 -8.00
CA GLU A 94 -20.68 4.67 -8.40
C GLU A 94 -21.98 3.87 -8.38
N GLU A 95 -22.20 3.08 -9.43
CA GLU A 95 -23.28 2.10 -9.47
C GLU A 95 -22.79 0.84 -10.18
N ARG A 96 -22.62 -0.26 -9.44
CA ARG A 96 -22.10 -1.53 -9.98
C ARG A 96 -20.79 -1.31 -10.77
N SER A 97 -20.80 -1.61 -12.07
CA SER A 97 -19.65 -1.44 -12.97
C SER A 97 -19.60 -0.07 -13.65
N TRP A 98 -20.42 0.89 -13.20
CA TRP A 98 -20.53 2.23 -13.76
C TRP A 98 -20.04 3.28 -12.77
N ARG A 99 -19.46 4.33 -13.34
CA ARG A 99 -19.05 5.53 -12.61
C ARG A 99 -19.77 6.72 -13.20
N GLN A 100 -20.33 7.55 -12.34
CA GLN A 100 -20.80 8.86 -12.74
C GLN A 100 -19.60 9.80 -12.76
N VAL A 101 -19.36 10.43 -13.90
CA VAL A 101 -18.24 11.33 -14.13
C VAL A 101 -18.73 12.75 -14.39
N LEU A 102 -17.93 13.72 -13.99
CA LEU A 102 -18.02 15.12 -14.39
C LEU A 102 -16.81 15.44 -15.26
N THR A 103 -17.07 15.88 -16.49
CA THR A 103 -16.04 16.33 -17.43
C THR A 103 -15.52 17.72 -17.07
N PRO A 104 -14.32 18.12 -17.54
CA PRO A 104 -13.80 19.48 -17.38
C PRO A 104 -14.75 20.56 -17.91
N ASP A 105 -15.51 20.25 -18.98
CA ASP A 105 -16.48 21.15 -19.60
C ASP A 105 -17.82 21.23 -18.84
N GLY A 106 -17.95 20.52 -17.72
CA GLY A 106 -19.12 20.55 -16.85
C GLY A 106 -20.24 19.57 -17.22
N LEU A 107 -20.08 18.75 -18.25
CA LEU A 107 -21.02 17.67 -18.58
C LEU A 107 -20.91 16.55 -17.55
N SER A 108 -22.06 16.02 -17.14
CA SER A 108 -22.17 14.89 -16.22
C SER A 108 -22.85 13.72 -16.90
N GLY A 109 -22.37 12.50 -16.64
CA GLY A 109 -22.99 11.28 -17.13
C GLY A 109 -22.32 10.03 -16.59
N TRP A 110 -22.70 8.87 -17.13
CA TRP A 110 -22.28 7.56 -16.68
C TRP A 110 -21.37 6.88 -17.69
N MET A 111 -20.33 6.23 -17.20
CA MET A 111 -19.36 5.50 -18.01
C MET A 111 -18.97 4.18 -17.34
N PRO A 112 -18.63 3.12 -18.12
CA PRO A 112 -18.14 1.88 -17.53
C PRO A 112 -16.81 2.11 -16.81
N ALA A 113 -16.71 1.65 -15.57
CA ALA A 113 -15.54 1.84 -14.70
C ALA A 113 -14.24 1.29 -15.31
N ARG A 114 -14.33 0.24 -16.13
CA ARG A 114 -13.18 -0.42 -16.77
C ARG A 114 -12.35 0.50 -17.68
N TYR A 115 -12.95 1.58 -18.18
CA TYR A 115 -12.30 2.55 -19.05
C TYR A 115 -11.74 3.76 -18.31
N LEU A 116 -11.86 3.80 -16.99
CA LEU A 116 -11.42 4.90 -16.17
C LEU A 116 -10.22 4.46 -15.34
N THR A 117 -9.19 5.29 -15.31
CA THR A 117 -8.05 5.14 -14.41
C THR A 117 -7.82 6.42 -13.64
N GLU A 118 -7.36 6.30 -12.40
CA GLU A 118 -6.88 7.44 -11.64
C GLU A 118 -5.62 7.98 -12.32
N LEU A 119 -5.62 9.29 -12.57
CA LEU A 119 -4.54 9.98 -13.24
C LEU A 119 -3.69 10.69 -12.19
N VAL A 120 -2.42 10.34 -12.13
CA VAL A 120 -1.42 11.05 -11.31
C VAL A 120 -0.65 12.02 -12.22
N PRO A 121 -0.65 13.34 -11.95
CA PRO A 121 0.12 14.30 -12.74
C PRO A 121 1.61 13.95 -12.76
N ALA A 122 2.27 14.17 -13.92
CA ALA A 122 3.67 13.81 -14.11
C ALA A 122 4.61 14.44 -13.06
N ALA A 123 4.40 15.71 -12.71
CA ALA A 123 5.21 16.39 -11.69
C ALA A 123 5.10 15.72 -10.31
N GLN A 124 3.90 15.28 -9.93
CA GLN A 124 3.68 14.56 -8.67
C GLN A 124 4.29 13.16 -8.72
N PHE A 125 4.11 12.44 -9.83
CA PHE A 125 4.71 11.12 -10.02
C PHE A 125 6.23 11.16 -9.96
N CYS A 126 6.87 12.11 -10.67
CA CYS A 126 8.32 12.26 -10.70
C CYS A 126 8.90 12.80 -9.38
N GLY A 127 8.12 13.52 -8.58
CA GLY A 127 8.55 14.05 -7.29
C GLY A 127 8.41 13.08 -6.12
N ASP A 128 7.77 11.93 -6.31
CA ASP A 128 7.53 10.95 -5.24
C ASP A 128 8.67 9.93 -5.15
N GLU A 129 9.54 10.08 -4.14
CA GLU A 129 10.67 9.17 -3.90
C GLU A 129 10.24 7.71 -3.70
N ARG A 130 9.01 7.46 -3.22
CA ARG A 130 8.48 6.11 -3.01
C ARG A 130 8.26 5.39 -4.34
N VAL A 131 7.89 6.14 -5.39
CA VAL A 131 7.74 5.61 -6.75
C VAL A 131 9.10 5.19 -7.30
N ALA A 132 10.12 6.03 -7.12
CA ALA A 132 11.48 5.71 -7.56
C ALA A 132 12.01 4.44 -6.86
N GLU A 133 11.81 4.32 -5.55
CA GLU A 133 12.20 3.12 -4.80
C GLU A 133 11.41 1.87 -5.25
N LEU A 134 10.10 2.00 -5.46
CA LEU A 134 9.28 0.89 -5.96
C LEU A 134 9.77 0.39 -7.32
N LEU A 135 10.07 1.30 -8.26
CA LEU A 135 10.58 0.97 -9.58
C LEU A 135 11.97 0.34 -9.50
N HIS A 136 12.85 0.83 -8.60
CA HIS A 136 14.15 0.25 -8.37
C HIS A 136 14.05 -1.20 -7.87
N ARG A 137 13.23 -1.45 -6.85
CA ARG A 137 12.98 -2.79 -6.29
C ARG A 137 12.35 -3.74 -7.31
N PHE A 138 11.39 -3.25 -8.10
CA PHE A 138 10.78 -4.04 -9.17
C PHE A 138 11.81 -4.46 -10.21
N SER A 139 12.65 -3.52 -10.68
CA SER A 139 13.70 -3.82 -11.64
C SER A 139 14.70 -4.85 -11.11
N ALA A 140 15.12 -4.70 -9.85
CA ALA A 140 16.02 -5.66 -9.19
C ALA A 140 15.40 -7.07 -9.11
N ALA A 141 14.14 -7.17 -8.66
CA ALA A 141 13.44 -8.45 -8.56
C ALA A 141 13.32 -9.15 -9.92
N VAL A 142 12.99 -8.41 -10.99
CA VAL A 142 12.88 -8.96 -12.35
C VAL A 142 14.24 -9.40 -12.90
N GLN A 143 15.29 -8.59 -12.75
CA GLN A 143 16.64 -8.91 -13.24
C GLN A 143 17.23 -10.14 -12.55
N GLN A 144 17.01 -10.26 -11.24
CA GLN A 144 17.50 -11.37 -10.43
C GLN A 144 16.60 -12.61 -10.51
N ARG A 145 15.43 -12.50 -11.14
CA ARG A 145 14.39 -13.54 -11.20
C ARG A 145 13.94 -13.98 -9.79
N ASP A 146 13.89 -13.03 -8.86
CA ASP A 146 13.47 -13.25 -7.48
C ASP A 146 11.95 -13.12 -7.37
N GLY A 147 11.27 -14.26 -7.30
CA GLY A 147 9.81 -14.33 -7.21
C GLY A 147 9.26 -13.83 -5.88
N ASP A 148 9.98 -14.05 -4.77
CA ASP A 148 9.55 -13.63 -3.43
C ASP A 148 9.66 -12.11 -3.30
N ALA A 149 10.76 -11.53 -3.81
CA ALA A 149 10.93 -10.08 -3.88
C ALA A 149 9.87 -9.43 -4.78
N LEU A 150 9.55 -10.04 -5.92
CA LEU A 150 8.49 -9.52 -6.79
C LEU A 150 7.12 -9.60 -6.09
N GLN A 151 6.79 -10.74 -5.46
CA GLN A 151 5.54 -10.94 -4.73
C GLN A 151 5.37 -9.90 -3.60
N ALA A 152 6.45 -9.55 -2.90
CA ALA A 152 6.43 -8.55 -1.84
C ALA A 152 6.10 -7.12 -2.34
N LEU A 153 6.22 -6.85 -3.64
CA LEU A 153 5.85 -5.57 -4.26
C LEU A 153 4.40 -5.54 -4.77
N VAL A 154 3.75 -6.70 -4.88
CA VAL A 154 2.38 -6.80 -5.41
C VAL A 154 1.37 -6.41 -4.35
N SER A 155 0.51 -5.42 -4.66
CA SER A 155 -0.59 -5.05 -3.78
C SER A 155 -1.59 -6.21 -3.65
N PRO A 156 -1.98 -6.63 -2.44
CA PRO A 156 -3.01 -7.65 -2.27
C PRO A 156 -4.40 -7.18 -2.73
N ALA A 157 -4.63 -5.86 -2.77
CA ALA A 157 -5.91 -5.29 -3.18
C ALA A 157 -6.03 -5.11 -4.70
N HIS A 158 -4.91 -4.79 -5.37
CA HIS A 158 -4.92 -4.41 -6.79
C HIS A 158 -4.16 -5.39 -7.70
N GLY A 159 -3.39 -6.31 -7.14
CA GLY A 159 -2.51 -7.18 -7.89
C GLY A 159 -1.41 -6.42 -8.63
N LEU A 160 -0.83 -7.07 -9.64
CA LEU A 160 0.10 -6.48 -10.59
C LEU A 160 -0.33 -6.91 -11.99
N THR A 161 -0.63 -5.94 -12.86
CA THR A 161 -0.91 -6.19 -14.27
C THR A 161 0.28 -5.73 -15.10
N VAL A 162 0.97 -6.67 -15.75
CA VAL A 162 2.04 -6.36 -16.71
C VAL A 162 1.49 -6.57 -18.10
N ARG A 163 1.47 -5.50 -18.90
CA ARG A 163 1.15 -5.58 -20.32
C ARG A 163 2.44 -5.55 -21.12
N ILE A 164 2.77 -6.70 -21.73
CA ILE A 164 3.89 -6.83 -22.64
C ILE A 164 3.28 -6.70 -24.04
N ASN A 165 3.66 -5.66 -24.77
CA ASN A 165 3.18 -5.29 -26.11
C ASN A 165 1.89 -4.46 -26.11
N TRP A 166 2.00 -3.24 -26.65
CA TRP A 166 0.87 -2.38 -26.97
C TRP A 166 0.96 -2.04 -28.46
N TRP A 167 0.44 -2.94 -29.28
CA TRP A 167 0.24 -2.77 -30.71
C TRP A 167 -0.97 -3.58 -31.14
#